data_AF-A0A949MP46-F1
#
_entry.id   AF-A0A949MP46-F1
#
_cell.length_a   1.000
_cell.length_b   1.000
_cell.length_c   1.000
_cell.angle_alpha   90.00
_cell.angle_beta   90.00
_cell.angle_gamma   90.00
#
_symmetry.space_group_name_H-M   'P 1'
#
loop_
_entity.id
_entity.type
_entity.pdbx_description
1 polymer ?
#
loop_
_entity_poly.entity_id
_entity_poly.type
_entity_poly.pdbx_seq_one_letter_code
_entity_poly.pdbx_strand_id
1 'polypeptide(L)'
;MRSTSGKNTYLSQANQMYLAHRYYEACNLFYQAIVKEKAGPSAWLYMAHCQYSLGRTRDAMASYRRIKETFPKLAEGKTAAMYLAREENIHPSAVPIRVHESGTNPGSVTTLASASMLAATDQNPLTGRITVVKPIVGHPEVATDTAETIKDYIRDLSPNIQAILLQGNIKFCITPTLIDRNPEMGYREGRGYEGMTYKQCPGMFDGQNVILCERTVNEVSNDVEAPLSAAYVNQTFFHEVGHALDGCLGNYSLSPEYQHAYYLDIARIPADAAQRLAYYMQKSHAGQEESCAEITCVCLGGASRHTDEIKTYFPLTMALVQKKIGLDGSAKIAGRRAGSL
;
A
#
# COMPACT_ATOMS: atom_id res chain seq x y z
N MET A 1 35.37 32.16 0.72
CA MET A 1 34.55 31.06 0.16
C MET A 1 33.35 30.88 1.07
N ARG A 2 32.14 31.23 0.62
CA ARG A 2 30.91 31.14 1.42
C ARG A 2 30.34 29.72 1.30
N SER A 3 30.15 29.08 2.45
CA SER A 3 29.43 27.83 2.64
C SER A 3 28.00 27.95 2.07
N THR A 4 27.63 27.05 1.17
CA THR A 4 26.26 26.88 0.68
C THR A 4 25.44 26.13 1.73
N SER A 5 24.93 26.88 2.70
CA SER A 5 23.82 26.44 3.54
C SER A 5 22.64 26.08 2.63
N GLY A 6 22.16 24.84 2.70
CA GLY A 6 21.04 24.34 1.90
C GLY A 6 19.84 25.27 2.09
N LYS A 7 19.34 25.87 0.99
CA LYS A 7 18.21 26.78 1.08
C LYS A 7 17.01 26.02 1.66
N ASN A 8 16.56 26.46 2.83
CA ASN A 8 15.34 26.00 3.46
C ASN A 8 14.13 26.51 2.65
N THR A 9 13.70 25.73 1.65
CA THR A 9 12.59 26.08 0.74
C THR A 9 11.27 25.49 1.23
N TYR A 10 10.15 26.10 0.84
CA TYR A 10 8.82 25.54 1.11
C TYR A 10 8.70 24.13 0.52
N LEU A 11 9.29 23.86 -0.65
CA LEU A 11 9.29 22.53 -1.24
C LEU A 11 10.02 21.50 -0.35
N SER A 12 11.20 21.86 0.18
CA SER A 12 11.95 20.95 1.06
C SER A 12 11.21 20.66 2.36
N GLN A 13 10.59 21.67 2.98
CA GLN A 13 9.76 21.51 4.18
C GLN A 13 8.48 20.73 3.89
N ALA A 14 7.83 20.99 2.75
CA ALA A 14 6.63 20.26 2.34
C ALA A 14 6.91 18.77 2.18
N ASN A 15 8.03 18.41 1.55
CA ASN A 15 8.46 17.03 1.44
C ASN A 15 8.73 16.40 2.81
N GLN A 16 9.39 17.12 3.73
CA GLN A 16 9.58 16.63 5.10
C GLN A 16 8.24 16.39 5.81
N MET A 17 7.29 17.33 5.73
CA MET A 17 5.97 17.16 6.34
C MET A 17 5.16 16.06 5.66
N TYR A 18 5.31 15.88 4.35
CA TYR A 18 4.67 14.82 3.59
C TYR A 18 5.17 13.44 4.03
N LEU A 19 6.51 13.29 4.14
CA LEU A 19 7.15 12.08 4.64
C LEU A 19 6.83 11.82 6.11
N ALA A 20 6.60 12.88 6.89
CA ALA A 20 6.08 12.78 8.26
C ALA A 20 4.57 12.53 8.32
N HIS A 21 3.89 12.32 7.18
CA HIS A 21 2.43 12.15 7.04
C HIS A 21 1.60 13.27 7.71
N ARG A 22 2.20 14.44 7.93
CA ARG A 22 1.52 15.66 8.39
C ARG A 22 0.86 16.31 7.19
N TYR A 23 -0.08 15.59 6.57
CA TYR A 23 -0.63 15.93 5.26
C TYR A 23 -1.26 17.32 5.22
N TYR A 24 -1.84 17.81 6.31
CA TYR A 24 -2.39 19.16 6.40
C TYR A 24 -1.30 20.23 6.22
N GLU A 25 -0.19 20.07 6.93
CA GLU A 25 0.94 20.99 6.87
C GLU A 25 1.71 20.85 5.57
N ALA A 26 1.92 19.61 5.12
CA ALA A 26 2.51 19.32 3.82
C ALA A 26 1.70 19.95 2.69
N CYS A 27 0.37 19.81 2.70
CA CYS A 27 -0.51 20.44 1.71
C CYS A 27 -0.35 21.97 1.69
N ASN A 28 -0.29 22.62 2.86
CA ASN A 28 -0.10 24.06 2.96
C ASN A 28 1.28 24.49 2.44
N LEU A 29 2.34 23.73 2.76
CA LEU A 29 3.69 24.03 2.32
C LEU A 29 3.86 23.77 0.81
N PHE A 30 3.28 22.71 0.26
CA PHE A 30 3.27 22.48 -1.20
C PHE A 30 2.55 23.61 -1.93
N TYR A 31 1.41 24.08 -1.42
CA TYR A 31 0.74 25.26 -1.97
C TYR A 31 1.65 26.49 -1.96
N GLN A 32 2.38 26.74 -0.88
CA GLN A 32 3.34 27.84 -0.82
C GLN A 32 4.49 27.67 -1.80
N ALA A 33 5.03 26.46 -1.96
CA ALA A 33 6.08 26.15 -2.93
C ALA A 33 5.60 26.42 -4.36
N ILE A 34 4.38 26.02 -4.70
CA ILE A 34 3.75 26.28 -6.00
C ILE A 34 3.60 27.79 -6.26
N VAL A 35 3.07 28.54 -5.28
CA VAL A 35 2.73 29.96 -5.48
C VAL A 35 3.99 30.85 -5.46
N LYS A 36 4.85 30.66 -4.46
CA LYS A 36 6.00 31.53 -4.16
C LYS A 36 7.27 31.10 -4.87
N GLU A 37 7.52 29.79 -4.97
CA GLU A 37 8.76 29.24 -5.55
C GLU A 37 8.56 28.72 -6.98
N LYS A 38 7.32 28.77 -7.49
CA LYS A 38 6.94 28.22 -8.80
C LYS A 38 7.33 26.75 -8.94
N ALA A 39 7.18 26.00 -7.85
CA ALA A 39 7.48 24.57 -7.82
C ALA A 39 6.69 23.80 -8.89
N GLY A 40 7.35 22.80 -9.48
CA GLY A 40 6.88 22.09 -10.67
C GLY A 40 5.76 21.07 -10.44
N PRO A 41 5.49 20.22 -11.45
CA PRO A 41 4.40 19.24 -11.44
C PRO A 41 4.40 18.31 -10.23
N SER A 42 5.57 17.92 -9.73
CA SER A 42 5.68 17.02 -8.58
C SER A 42 5.12 17.66 -7.30
N ALA A 43 5.29 18.97 -7.09
CA ALA A 43 4.70 19.67 -5.94
C ALA A 43 3.17 19.70 -6.00
N TRP A 44 2.61 19.88 -7.20
CA TRP A 44 1.17 19.79 -7.42
C TRP A 44 0.64 18.38 -7.14
N LEU A 45 1.36 17.36 -7.61
CA LEU A 45 0.98 15.97 -7.40
C LEU A 45 0.99 15.60 -5.92
N TYR A 46 2.06 15.93 -5.20
CA TYR A 46 2.13 15.66 -3.76
C TYR A 46 1.11 16.48 -2.95
N MET A 47 0.77 17.70 -3.37
CA MET A 47 -0.35 18.43 -2.79
C MET A 47 -1.69 17.69 -2.99
N ALA A 48 -1.94 17.15 -4.20
CA ALA A 48 -3.13 16.36 -4.48
C ALA A 48 -3.17 15.08 -3.63
N HIS A 49 -2.02 14.42 -3.43
CA HIS A 49 -1.90 13.25 -2.55
C HIS A 49 -2.19 13.62 -1.09
N CYS A 50 -1.70 14.76 -0.60
CA CYS A 50 -2.06 15.25 0.73
C CYS A 50 -3.56 15.47 0.86
N GLN A 51 -4.18 16.14 -0.12
CA GLN A 51 -5.63 16.41 -0.10
C GLN A 51 -6.41 15.10 -0.08
N TYR A 52 -5.99 14.11 -0.87
CA TYR A 52 -6.60 12.79 -0.89
C TYR A 52 -6.46 12.10 0.47
N SER A 53 -5.26 12.13 1.05
CA SER A 53 -4.95 11.53 2.36
C SER A 53 -5.66 12.23 3.54
N LEU A 54 -6.08 13.49 3.35
CA LEU A 54 -6.90 14.25 4.29
C LEU A 54 -8.41 14.00 4.14
N GLY A 55 -8.82 13.09 3.25
CA GLY A 55 -10.23 12.86 2.91
C GLY A 55 -10.87 14.02 2.12
N ARG A 56 -10.08 14.98 1.62
CA ARG A 56 -10.56 16.09 0.78
C ARG A 56 -10.62 15.65 -0.67
N THR A 57 -11.37 14.57 -0.94
CA THR A 57 -11.41 13.91 -2.26
C THR A 57 -11.81 14.87 -3.37
N ARG A 58 -12.76 15.78 -3.13
CA ARG A 58 -13.16 16.79 -4.12
C ARG A 58 -12.00 17.71 -4.54
N ASP A 59 -11.22 18.17 -3.56
CA ASP A 59 -10.07 19.05 -3.80
C ASP A 59 -8.93 18.29 -4.48
N ALA A 60 -8.67 17.05 -4.02
CA ALA A 60 -7.70 16.17 -4.62
C ALA A 60 -8.01 15.92 -6.11
N MET A 61 -9.27 15.59 -6.44
CA MET A 61 -9.70 15.38 -7.82
C MET A 61 -9.63 16.64 -8.68
N ALA A 62 -9.89 17.82 -8.11
CA ALA A 62 -9.67 19.08 -8.81
C ALA A 62 -8.18 19.29 -9.13
N SER A 63 -7.30 19.02 -8.16
CA SER A 63 -5.84 19.08 -8.34
C SER A 63 -5.35 18.08 -9.38
N TYR A 64 -5.81 16.83 -9.34
CA TYR A 64 -5.45 15.82 -10.36
C TYR A 64 -5.92 16.21 -11.76
N ARG A 65 -7.14 16.74 -11.92
CA ARG A 65 -7.61 17.27 -13.23
C ARG A 65 -6.67 18.34 -13.76
N ARG A 66 -6.30 19.30 -12.91
CA ARG A 66 -5.37 20.36 -13.28
C ARG A 66 -4.00 19.83 -13.70
N ILE A 67 -3.44 18.85 -12.99
CA ILE A 67 -2.15 18.25 -13.32
C ILE A 67 -2.22 17.51 -14.66
N LYS A 68 -3.28 16.72 -14.89
CA LYS A 68 -3.52 16.02 -16.15
C LYS A 68 -3.63 16.98 -17.34
N GLU A 69 -4.35 18.08 -17.17
CA GLU A 69 -4.55 19.10 -18.21
C GLU A 69 -3.29 19.91 -18.50
N THR A 70 -2.53 20.27 -17.45
CA THR A 70 -1.37 21.15 -17.56
C THR A 70 -0.10 20.39 -17.97
N PHE A 71 0.04 19.13 -17.53
CA PHE A 71 1.25 18.31 -17.71
C PHE A 71 0.99 16.93 -18.34
N PRO A 72 0.19 16.81 -19.41
CA PRO A 72 -0.35 15.53 -19.88
C PRO A 72 0.71 14.51 -20.33
N LYS A 73 1.90 14.98 -20.73
CA LYS A 73 2.99 14.13 -21.23
C LYS A 73 3.97 13.69 -20.13
N LEU A 74 3.94 14.34 -18.96
CA LEU A 74 4.84 14.05 -17.85
C LEU A 74 4.31 12.90 -16.98
N ALA A 75 5.19 12.31 -16.18
CA ALA A 75 4.85 11.21 -15.28
C ALA A 75 3.74 11.60 -14.30
N GLU A 76 3.76 12.84 -13.80
CA GLU A 76 2.76 13.37 -12.88
C GLU A 76 1.38 13.51 -13.53
N GLY A 77 1.33 13.95 -14.79
CA GLY A 77 0.07 14.03 -15.56
C GLY A 77 -0.54 12.65 -15.82
N LYS A 78 0.29 11.66 -16.13
CA LYS A 78 -0.15 10.27 -16.27
C LYS A 78 -0.66 9.70 -14.93
N THR A 79 0.07 9.97 -13.84
CA THR A 79 -0.32 9.55 -12.49
C THR A 79 -1.66 10.18 -12.10
N ALA A 80 -1.82 11.49 -12.31
CA ALA A 80 -3.07 12.20 -12.04
C ALA A 80 -4.25 11.64 -12.87
N ALA A 81 -4.03 11.28 -14.13
CA ALA A 81 -5.05 10.64 -14.96
C ALA A 81 -5.49 9.28 -14.40
N MET A 82 -4.57 8.51 -13.81
CA MET A 82 -4.90 7.23 -13.17
C MET A 82 -5.79 7.42 -11.94
N TYR A 83 -5.49 8.40 -11.08
CA TYR A 83 -6.33 8.69 -9.90
C TYR A 83 -7.75 9.13 -10.29
N LEU A 84 -7.90 9.91 -11.36
CA LEU A 84 -9.21 10.32 -11.87
C LEU A 84 -10.01 9.13 -12.41
N ALA A 85 -9.37 8.28 -13.22
CA ALA A 85 -10.02 7.09 -13.76
C ALA A 85 -10.44 6.11 -12.64
N ARG A 86 -9.65 6.02 -11.55
CA ARG A 86 -10.01 5.21 -10.38
C ARG A 86 -11.27 5.72 -9.69
N GLU A 87 -11.38 7.02 -9.42
CA GLU A 87 -12.58 7.59 -8.77
C GLU A 87 -13.85 7.48 -9.63
N GLU A 88 -13.73 7.68 -10.96
CA GLU A 88 -14.84 7.48 -11.90
C GLU A 88 -15.38 6.04 -11.89
N ASN A 89 -14.54 5.06 -11.57
CA ASN A 89 -14.91 3.66 -11.43
C ASN A 89 -15.48 3.28 -10.04
N ILE A 90 -15.22 4.07 -9.00
CA ILE A 90 -15.72 3.85 -7.64
C ILE A 90 -17.08 4.52 -7.43
N HIS A 91 -17.29 5.67 -8.09
CA HIS A 91 -18.57 6.37 -8.13
C HIS A 91 -18.87 6.78 -9.57
N PRO A 92 -19.67 6.02 -10.33
CA PRO A 92 -20.21 6.53 -11.59
C PRO A 92 -21.06 7.76 -11.24
N SER A 93 -20.50 8.96 -11.41
CA SER A 93 -21.18 10.20 -11.10
C SER A 93 -22.45 10.26 -11.93
N ALA A 94 -23.56 10.46 -11.24
CA ALA A 94 -24.90 10.58 -11.77
C ALA A 94 -24.93 11.40 -13.06
N VAL A 95 -25.54 10.80 -14.08
CA VAL A 95 -25.91 11.44 -15.34
C VAL A 95 -26.68 12.73 -15.03
N PRO A 96 -26.44 13.84 -15.75
CA PRO A 96 -27.20 15.08 -15.55
C PRO A 96 -28.68 14.82 -15.77
N ILE A 97 -29.50 15.30 -14.83
CA ILE A 97 -30.96 15.39 -14.97
C ILE A 97 -31.27 16.14 -16.27
N ARG A 98 -31.88 15.46 -17.25
CA ARG A 98 -32.65 16.09 -18.32
C ARG A 98 -34.13 15.75 -18.12
N VAL A 99 -34.90 16.81 -17.95
CA VAL A 99 -36.36 16.82 -17.96
C VAL A 99 -36.81 16.62 -19.41
N HIS A 100 -37.62 15.60 -19.69
CA HIS A 100 -38.92 15.69 -20.39
C HIS A 100 -39.47 14.31 -20.81
N GLU A 101 -40.75 14.13 -20.49
CA GLU A 101 -41.81 13.42 -21.21
C GLU A 101 -41.79 11.89 -21.40
N SER A 102 -42.61 11.23 -20.56
CA SER A 102 -43.86 10.56 -20.98
C SER A 102 -43.83 9.86 -22.35
N GLY A 103 -43.67 8.53 -22.33
CA GLY A 103 -43.95 7.68 -23.48
C GLY A 103 -43.94 6.20 -23.11
N THR A 104 -45.10 5.58 -23.21
CA THR A 104 -45.46 4.23 -22.80
C THR A 104 -44.89 3.10 -23.68
N ASN A 105 -44.57 1.98 -23.02
CA ASN A 105 -44.85 0.59 -23.44
C ASN A 105 -43.86 -0.20 -24.33
N PRO A 106 -43.94 -1.56 -24.33
CA PRO A 106 -42.88 -2.40 -23.76
C PRO A 106 -42.31 -3.43 -24.76
N GLY A 107 -41.15 -4.01 -24.45
CA GLY A 107 -40.67 -5.16 -25.21
C GLY A 107 -39.24 -5.54 -24.91
N SER A 108 -39.08 -6.63 -24.18
CA SER A 108 -38.28 -7.80 -24.57
C SER A 108 -37.56 -8.38 -23.36
N VAL A 109 -38.17 -9.44 -22.84
CA VAL A 109 -37.56 -10.36 -21.91
C VAL A 109 -36.59 -11.23 -22.71
N THR A 110 -35.30 -11.16 -22.42
CA THR A 110 -34.40 -12.29 -22.65
C THR A 110 -33.32 -12.31 -21.60
N THR A 111 -33.50 -13.27 -20.69
CA THR A 111 -32.50 -13.96 -19.89
C THR A 111 -31.19 -14.20 -20.65
N LEU A 112 -30.06 -13.86 -20.04
CA LEU A 112 -28.77 -14.51 -20.28
C LEU A 112 -28.19 -14.92 -18.93
N ALA A 113 -28.58 -16.13 -18.51
CA ALA A 113 -27.65 -17.01 -17.84
C ALA A 113 -26.75 -17.62 -18.92
N SER A 114 -25.43 -17.51 -18.75
CA SER A 114 -24.50 -18.62 -19.01
C SER A 114 -23.13 -18.25 -18.45
N ALA A 115 -22.87 -18.83 -17.28
CA ALA A 115 -21.54 -19.23 -16.89
C ALA A 115 -21.01 -20.29 -17.89
N SER A 116 -19.68 -20.41 -17.90
CA SER A 116 -18.86 -21.35 -18.67
C SER A 116 -18.45 -20.85 -20.06
N MET A 117 -17.27 -20.23 -20.08
CA MET A 117 -16.17 -20.55 -20.99
C MET A 117 -14.97 -19.69 -20.57
N LEU A 118 -14.11 -20.23 -19.73
CA LEU A 118 -12.66 -20.20 -19.97
C LEU A 118 -12.07 -21.45 -19.31
N ALA A 119 -11.45 -22.25 -20.16
CA ALA A 119 -10.76 -23.47 -19.83
C ALA A 119 -9.66 -23.23 -18.78
N ALA A 120 -9.30 -24.31 -18.09
CA ALA A 120 -8.15 -24.38 -17.21
C ALA A 120 -6.86 -23.98 -17.98
N THR A 121 -6.47 -22.72 -17.83
CA THR A 121 -5.08 -22.29 -17.90
C THR A 121 -4.70 -21.82 -16.51
N ASP A 122 -3.64 -22.42 -15.99
CA ASP A 122 -3.05 -22.26 -14.66
C ASP A 122 -2.43 -20.88 -14.42
N GLN A 123 -3.16 -19.81 -14.74
CA GLN A 123 -2.67 -18.43 -14.73
C GLN A 123 -3.58 -17.59 -13.85
N ASN A 124 -3.30 -17.58 -12.54
CA ASN A 124 -3.82 -16.55 -11.66
C ASN A 124 -3.48 -15.18 -12.29
N PRO A 125 -4.45 -14.30 -12.61
CA PRO A 125 -4.20 -13.05 -13.34
C PRO A 125 -3.22 -12.10 -12.63
N LEU A 126 -3.03 -12.23 -11.30
CA LEU A 126 -2.02 -11.48 -10.55
C LEU A 126 -0.60 -11.95 -10.85
N THR A 127 -0.39 -13.23 -11.20
CA THR A 127 0.93 -13.73 -11.57
C THR A 127 1.48 -13.05 -12.82
N GLY A 128 0.59 -12.65 -13.74
CA GLY A 128 0.93 -11.80 -14.89
C GLY A 128 1.31 -10.36 -14.55
N ARG A 129 1.21 -9.95 -13.27
CA ARG A 129 1.59 -8.62 -12.76
C ARG A 129 2.84 -8.66 -11.89
N ILE A 130 3.60 -9.75 -11.95
CA ILE A 130 4.86 -9.92 -11.23
C ILE A 130 6.02 -9.44 -12.11
N THR A 131 6.88 -8.61 -11.54
CA THR A 131 8.17 -8.24 -12.14
C THR A 131 9.29 -8.74 -11.25
N VAL A 132 10.31 -9.36 -11.84
CA VAL A 132 11.57 -9.67 -11.15
C VAL A 132 12.61 -8.64 -11.61
N VAL A 133 13.16 -7.90 -10.66
CA VAL A 133 14.12 -6.83 -10.90
C VAL A 133 15.52 -7.43 -11.04
N LYS A 134 16.27 -6.94 -12.03
CA LYS A 134 17.68 -7.30 -12.21
C LYS A 134 18.54 -6.58 -11.15
N PRO A 135 19.58 -7.23 -10.62
CA PRO A 135 20.48 -6.58 -9.68
C PRO A 135 21.25 -5.43 -10.33
N ILE A 136 21.66 -4.47 -9.51
CA ILE A 136 22.73 -3.55 -9.86
C ILE A 136 24.07 -4.28 -9.87
N VAL A 137 25.08 -3.68 -10.51
CA VAL A 137 26.40 -4.30 -10.66
C VAL A 137 26.99 -4.65 -9.28
N GLY A 138 27.38 -5.91 -9.11
CA GLY A 138 27.97 -6.42 -7.87
C GLY A 138 26.98 -7.06 -6.90
N HIS A 139 25.66 -6.91 -7.13
CA HIS A 139 24.64 -7.59 -6.33
C HIS A 139 24.26 -8.95 -6.94
N PRO A 140 23.91 -9.95 -6.12
CA PRO A 140 23.40 -11.23 -6.60
C PRO A 140 22.00 -11.08 -7.23
N GLU A 141 21.69 -11.91 -8.23
CA GLU A 141 20.32 -12.03 -8.73
C GLU A 141 19.38 -12.62 -7.67
N VAL A 142 18.07 -12.40 -7.85
CA VAL A 142 17.06 -13.08 -7.04
C VAL A 142 17.16 -14.59 -7.29
N ALA A 143 17.27 -15.40 -6.24
CA ALA A 143 17.30 -16.85 -6.40
C ALA A 143 15.95 -17.35 -6.96
N THR A 144 16.02 -18.33 -7.87
CA THR A 144 14.83 -18.90 -8.52
C THR A 144 13.84 -19.44 -7.50
N ASP A 145 14.32 -20.14 -6.47
CA ASP A 145 13.47 -20.74 -5.43
C ASP A 145 12.73 -19.66 -4.62
N THR A 146 13.37 -18.54 -4.30
CA THR A 146 12.72 -17.40 -3.62
C THR A 146 11.65 -16.76 -4.51
N ALA A 147 11.96 -16.57 -5.80
CA ALA A 147 11.01 -15.99 -6.74
C ALA A 147 9.77 -16.90 -6.93
N GLU A 148 9.95 -18.22 -7.02
CA GLU A 148 8.85 -19.18 -7.09
C GLU A 148 8.05 -19.24 -5.79
N THR A 149 8.71 -19.20 -4.63
CA THR A 149 8.05 -19.16 -3.32
C THR A 149 7.12 -17.94 -3.19
N ILE A 150 7.57 -16.75 -3.62
CA ILE A 150 6.73 -15.54 -3.58
C ILE A 150 5.57 -15.65 -4.59
N LYS A 151 5.80 -16.25 -5.77
CA LYS A 151 4.72 -16.53 -6.72
C LYS A 151 3.68 -17.49 -6.13
N ASP A 152 4.11 -18.50 -5.37
CA ASP A 152 3.22 -19.41 -4.64
C ASP A 152 2.36 -18.65 -3.63
N TYR A 153 2.95 -17.77 -2.82
CA TYR A 153 2.17 -16.94 -1.89
C TYR A 153 1.10 -16.11 -2.60
N ILE A 154 1.42 -15.54 -3.76
CA ILE A 154 0.45 -14.78 -4.58
C ILE A 154 -0.65 -15.70 -5.13
N ARG A 155 -0.29 -16.91 -5.57
CA ARG A 155 -1.25 -17.93 -6.06
C ARG A 155 -2.21 -18.38 -4.97
N ASP A 156 -1.71 -18.52 -3.76
CA ASP A 156 -2.44 -19.07 -2.60
C ASP A 156 -3.34 -18.04 -1.88
N LEU A 157 -3.25 -16.75 -2.22
CA LEU A 157 -4.20 -15.74 -1.73
C LEU A 157 -5.65 -16.16 -2.05
N SER A 158 -6.59 -15.89 -1.15
CA SER A 158 -7.99 -16.26 -1.38
C SER A 158 -8.56 -15.56 -2.63
N PRO A 159 -9.52 -16.17 -3.35
CA PRO A 159 -10.11 -15.54 -4.55
C PRO A 159 -10.66 -14.13 -4.30
N ASN A 160 -11.19 -13.86 -3.10
CA ASN A 160 -11.67 -12.53 -2.72
C ASN A 160 -10.52 -11.51 -2.64
N ILE A 161 -9.43 -11.88 -1.98
CA ILE A 161 -8.24 -11.04 -1.88
C ILE A 161 -7.63 -10.80 -3.26
N GLN A 162 -7.54 -11.85 -4.09
CA GLN A 162 -7.07 -11.72 -5.45
C GLN A 162 -7.92 -10.73 -6.25
N ALA A 163 -9.25 -10.80 -6.12
CA ALA A 163 -10.17 -9.88 -6.80
C ALA A 163 -9.96 -8.41 -6.36
N ILE A 164 -9.82 -8.17 -5.06
CA ILE A 164 -9.56 -6.82 -4.51
C ILE A 164 -8.26 -6.25 -5.10
N LEU A 165 -7.18 -7.02 -5.06
CA LEU A 165 -5.87 -6.60 -5.57
C LEU A 165 -5.88 -6.41 -7.10
N LEU A 166 -6.62 -7.26 -7.83
CA LEU A 166 -6.79 -7.13 -9.28
C LEU A 166 -7.51 -5.84 -9.64
N GLN A 167 -8.61 -5.54 -8.96
CA GLN A 167 -9.41 -4.33 -9.13
C GLN A 167 -8.60 -3.07 -8.76
N GLY A 168 -7.80 -3.14 -7.70
CA GLY A 168 -6.86 -2.09 -7.29
C GLY A 168 -5.64 -1.91 -8.20
N ASN A 169 -5.57 -2.67 -9.31
CA ASN A 169 -4.47 -2.67 -10.25
C ASN A 169 -3.09 -2.99 -9.62
N ILE A 170 -3.08 -3.69 -8.48
CA ILE A 170 -1.86 -3.97 -7.71
C ILE A 170 -0.89 -4.82 -8.53
N LYS A 171 0.39 -4.48 -8.40
CA LYS A 171 1.53 -5.17 -9.02
C LYS A 171 2.45 -5.72 -7.95
N PHE A 172 3.20 -6.76 -8.28
CA PHE A 172 4.18 -7.36 -7.40
C PHE A 172 5.57 -7.23 -8.00
N CYS A 173 6.54 -6.88 -7.15
CA CYS A 173 7.91 -6.63 -7.56
C CYS A 173 8.83 -7.44 -6.65
N ILE A 174 9.55 -8.39 -7.23
CA ILE A 174 10.55 -9.20 -6.52
C ILE A 174 11.93 -8.65 -6.88
N THR A 175 12.73 -8.28 -5.90
CA THR A 175 14.01 -7.59 -6.12
C THR A 175 15.09 -8.15 -5.19
N PRO A 176 16.39 -8.12 -5.57
CA PRO A 176 17.44 -8.56 -4.66
C PRO A 176 17.42 -7.74 -3.37
N THR A 177 17.46 -6.42 -3.48
CA THR A 177 17.28 -5.47 -2.36
C THR A 177 16.38 -4.32 -2.80
N LEU A 178 15.92 -3.47 -1.86
CA LEU A 178 15.09 -2.32 -2.23
C LEU A 178 15.86 -1.30 -3.08
N ILE A 179 17.18 -1.18 -2.87
CA ILE A 179 18.03 -0.24 -3.62
C ILE A 179 18.37 -0.75 -5.02
N ASP A 180 18.25 -2.05 -5.30
CA ASP A 180 18.33 -2.56 -6.67
C ASP A 180 17.17 -2.05 -7.53
N ARG A 181 15.97 -1.96 -6.93
CA ARG A 181 14.79 -1.40 -7.59
C ARG A 181 14.85 0.12 -7.65
N ASN A 182 15.25 0.76 -6.56
CA ASN A 182 15.29 2.22 -6.45
C ASN A 182 16.55 2.68 -5.69
N PRO A 183 17.66 2.93 -6.40
CA PRO A 183 18.94 3.27 -5.78
C PRO A 183 18.88 4.48 -4.85
N GLU A 184 18.01 5.46 -5.15
CA GLU A 184 17.87 6.66 -4.32
C GLU A 184 17.36 6.38 -2.90
N MET A 185 16.70 5.23 -2.68
CA MET A 185 16.21 4.83 -1.36
C MET A 185 17.36 4.53 -0.40
N GLY A 186 18.55 4.19 -0.91
CA GLY A 186 19.75 3.96 -0.09
C GLY A 186 20.30 5.19 0.61
N TYR A 187 19.74 6.37 0.36
CA TYR A 187 20.09 7.63 1.02
C TYR A 187 18.92 8.22 1.82
N ARG A 188 17.83 7.48 1.95
CA ARG A 188 16.60 7.96 2.60
C ARG A 188 16.36 7.15 3.87
N GLU A 189 16.23 7.84 4.99
CA GLU A 189 15.87 7.22 6.27
C GLU A 189 14.46 6.63 6.21
N GLY A 190 14.31 5.43 6.76
CA GLY A 190 13.03 4.74 6.87
C GLY A 190 12.33 5.01 8.21
N ARG A 191 11.01 5.07 8.20
CA ARG A 191 10.23 5.12 9.45
C ARG A 191 10.44 3.83 10.23
N GLY A 192 10.82 3.92 11.50
CA GLY A 192 11.06 2.76 12.36
C GLY A 192 12.46 2.14 12.23
N TYR A 193 13.34 2.74 11.41
CA TYR A 193 14.72 2.28 11.20
C TYR A 193 15.76 3.00 12.08
N GLU A 194 15.32 3.80 13.06
CA GLU A 194 16.19 4.40 14.09
C GLU A 194 17.44 5.13 13.52
N GLY A 195 17.29 5.85 12.40
CA GLY A 195 18.38 6.57 11.73
C GLY A 195 19.09 5.78 10.63
N MET A 196 18.61 4.57 10.31
CA MET A 196 19.07 3.78 9.16
C MET A 196 18.21 4.05 7.91
N THR A 197 18.78 3.78 6.74
CA THR A 197 18.12 4.01 5.46
C THR A 197 17.31 2.81 5.01
N TYR A 198 16.56 2.98 3.92
CA TYR A 198 15.85 1.90 3.25
C TYR A 198 16.75 0.81 2.65
N LYS A 199 18.09 0.88 2.82
CA LYS A 199 19.00 -0.27 2.60
C LYS A 199 18.57 -1.51 3.37
N GLN A 200 18.05 -1.33 4.58
CA GLN A 200 17.60 -2.43 5.44
C GLN A 200 16.13 -2.79 5.25
N CYS A 201 15.46 -2.23 4.24
CA CYS A 201 14.04 -2.45 4.01
C CYS A 201 13.79 -3.79 3.32
N PRO A 202 13.10 -4.76 3.97
CA PRO A 202 12.86 -6.09 3.39
C PRO A 202 11.66 -6.12 2.44
N GLY A 203 10.79 -5.10 2.49
CA GLY A 203 9.63 -4.98 1.63
C GLY A 203 8.98 -3.61 1.79
N MET A 204 8.17 -3.23 0.81
CA MET A 204 7.49 -1.94 0.82
C MET A 204 6.29 -1.94 -0.12
N PHE A 205 5.19 -1.34 0.33
CA PHE A 205 4.09 -0.93 -0.51
C PHE A 205 4.22 0.55 -0.89
N ASP A 206 4.33 0.85 -2.19
CA ASP A 206 4.51 2.22 -2.70
C ASP A 206 3.21 2.90 -3.19
N GLY A 207 2.06 2.34 -2.81
CA GLY A 207 0.74 2.79 -3.26
C GLY A 207 0.20 2.04 -4.48
N GLN A 208 1.05 1.34 -5.23
CA GLN A 208 0.63 0.50 -6.37
C GLN A 208 1.36 -0.83 -6.45
N ASN A 209 2.62 -0.88 -6.01
CA ASN A 209 3.46 -2.05 -6.05
C ASN A 209 3.69 -2.58 -4.64
N VAL A 210 3.47 -3.88 -4.47
CA VAL A 210 3.96 -4.66 -3.34
C VAL A 210 5.36 -5.14 -3.69
N ILE A 211 6.37 -4.58 -3.02
CA ILE A 211 7.79 -4.83 -3.29
C ILE A 211 8.34 -5.78 -2.22
N LEU A 212 8.94 -6.88 -2.64
CA LEU A 212 9.53 -7.90 -1.78
C LEU A 212 11.02 -8.01 -2.12
N CYS A 213 11.85 -7.87 -1.10
CA CYS A 213 13.29 -8.03 -1.21
C CYS A 213 13.71 -9.43 -0.77
N GLU A 214 14.63 -10.06 -1.51
CA GLU A 214 15.25 -11.31 -1.05
C GLU A 214 16.31 -11.04 0.03
N ARG A 215 16.96 -9.88 -0.01
CA ARG A 215 18.08 -9.47 0.85
C ARG A 215 17.91 -8.02 1.29
N THR A 216 18.64 -7.68 2.34
CA THR A 216 18.89 -6.31 2.80
C THR A 216 20.34 -5.93 2.52
N VAL A 217 20.65 -4.64 2.58
CA VAL A 217 22.01 -4.11 2.53
C VAL A 217 22.38 -3.61 3.91
N ASN A 218 23.56 -3.98 4.38
CA ASN A 218 24.07 -3.50 5.65
C ASN A 218 24.34 -1.99 5.57
N GLU A 219 23.75 -1.20 6.47
CA GLU A 219 23.87 0.26 6.44
C GLU A 219 25.33 0.73 6.56
N VAL A 220 26.12 0.04 7.38
CA VAL A 220 27.50 0.45 7.73
C VAL A 220 28.48 -0.02 6.68
N SER A 221 28.47 -1.31 6.32
CA SER A 221 29.46 -1.86 5.38
C SER A 221 29.07 -1.68 3.90
N ASN A 222 27.79 -1.45 3.62
CA ASN A 222 27.18 -1.52 2.28
C ASN A 222 27.27 -2.89 1.62
N ASP A 223 27.57 -3.94 2.38
CA ASP A 223 27.52 -5.31 1.86
C ASP A 223 26.07 -5.77 1.74
N VAL A 224 25.78 -6.53 0.68
CA VAL A 224 24.51 -7.24 0.55
C VAL A 224 24.51 -8.41 1.53
N GLU A 225 23.50 -8.47 2.38
CA GLU A 225 23.38 -9.52 3.40
C GLU A 225 22.89 -10.84 2.78
N ALA A 226 22.92 -11.92 3.57
CA ALA A 226 22.38 -13.20 3.15
C ALA A 226 20.86 -13.13 2.86
N PRO A 227 20.32 -14.04 2.02
CA PRO A 227 18.89 -14.12 1.80
C PRO A 227 18.08 -14.20 3.10
N LEU A 228 16.97 -13.48 3.15
CA LEU A 228 16.00 -13.54 4.23
C LEU A 228 15.40 -14.94 4.31
N SER A 229 15.12 -15.40 5.53
CA SER A 229 14.46 -16.71 5.73
C SER A 229 13.07 -16.74 5.09
N ALA A 230 12.61 -17.91 4.67
CA ALA A 230 11.29 -18.08 4.09
C ALA A 230 10.15 -17.58 5.00
N ALA A 231 10.29 -17.77 6.32
CA ALA A 231 9.34 -17.28 7.31
C ALA A 231 9.28 -15.74 7.33
N TYR A 232 10.44 -15.08 7.25
CA TYR A 232 10.50 -13.62 7.23
C TYR A 232 9.96 -13.05 5.90
N VAL A 233 10.29 -13.67 4.77
CA VAL A 233 9.71 -13.31 3.46
C VAL A 233 8.19 -13.46 3.47
N ASN A 234 7.66 -14.52 4.08
CA ASN A 234 6.22 -14.73 4.22
C ASN A 234 5.55 -13.65 5.08
N GLN A 235 6.15 -13.32 6.22
CA GLN A 235 5.68 -12.25 7.10
C GLN A 235 5.63 -10.91 6.35
N THR A 236 6.74 -10.52 5.70
CA THR A 236 6.82 -9.28 4.92
C THR A 236 5.80 -9.29 3.78
N PHE A 237 5.64 -10.41 3.07
CA PHE A 237 4.63 -10.54 2.01
C PHE A 237 3.23 -10.20 2.49
N PHE A 238 2.76 -10.83 3.57
CA PHE A 238 1.40 -10.56 4.03
C PHE A 238 1.23 -9.18 4.67
N HIS A 239 2.28 -8.64 5.31
CA HIS A 239 2.27 -7.27 5.83
C HIS A 239 2.09 -6.26 4.68
N GLU A 240 2.90 -6.35 3.62
CA GLU A 240 2.78 -5.44 2.47
C GLU A 240 1.47 -5.63 1.68
N VAL A 241 0.96 -6.87 1.60
CA VAL A 241 -0.39 -7.14 1.07
C VAL A 241 -1.45 -6.47 1.93
N GLY A 242 -1.27 -6.40 3.25
CA GLY A 242 -2.14 -5.67 4.16
C GLY A 242 -2.26 -4.19 3.81
N HIS A 243 -1.14 -3.50 3.58
CA HIS A 243 -1.14 -2.12 3.09
C HIS A 243 -1.83 -1.98 1.73
N ALA A 244 -1.58 -2.92 0.81
CA ALA A 244 -2.23 -2.90 -0.49
C ALA A 244 -3.75 -3.07 -0.39
N LEU A 245 -4.22 -3.99 0.44
CA LEU A 245 -5.65 -4.22 0.69
C LEU A 245 -6.31 -3.01 1.34
N ASP A 246 -5.64 -2.41 2.33
CA ASP A 246 -6.10 -1.16 2.94
C ASP A 246 -6.31 -0.06 1.89
N GLY A 247 -5.30 0.19 1.05
CA GLY A 247 -5.38 1.17 -0.03
C GLY A 247 -6.43 0.88 -1.10
N CYS A 248 -6.65 -0.40 -1.43
CA CYS A 248 -7.67 -0.85 -2.39
C CYS A 248 -9.10 -0.68 -1.85
N LEU A 249 -9.28 -0.85 -0.54
CA LEU A 249 -10.57 -0.77 0.14
C LEU A 249 -10.85 0.63 0.71
N GLY A 250 -10.18 1.65 0.19
CA GLY A 250 -10.44 3.04 0.51
C GLY A 250 -9.79 3.52 1.82
N ASN A 251 -8.64 2.96 2.19
CA ASN A 251 -7.92 3.23 3.43
C ASN A 251 -8.83 3.01 4.64
N TYR A 252 -9.41 1.80 4.74
CA TYR A 252 -10.38 1.49 5.77
C TYR A 252 -9.78 1.51 7.18
N SER A 253 -8.45 1.39 7.31
CA SER A 253 -7.71 1.63 8.56
C SER A 253 -7.94 3.03 9.12
N LEU A 254 -8.26 4.01 8.26
CA LEU A 254 -8.52 5.39 8.62
C LEU A 254 -10.02 5.69 8.78
N SER A 255 -10.88 4.68 8.62
CA SER A 255 -12.33 4.85 8.78
C SER A 255 -12.70 5.07 10.25
N PRO A 256 -13.80 5.82 10.55
CA PRO A 256 -14.26 5.98 11.92
C PRO A 256 -14.54 4.65 12.65
N GLU A 257 -14.98 3.63 11.91
CA GLU A 257 -15.25 2.28 12.44
C GLU A 257 -13.96 1.62 12.92
N TYR A 258 -12.91 1.63 12.07
CA TYR A 258 -11.60 1.08 12.43
C TYR A 258 -10.97 1.86 13.58
N GLN A 259 -10.98 3.20 13.51
CA GLN A 259 -10.42 4.06 14.55
C GLN A 259 -11.06 3.80 15.91
N HIS A 260 -12.39 3.63 15.94
CA HIS A 260 -13.09 3.32 17.17
C HIS A 260 -12.64 1.98 17.77
N ALA A 261 -12.60 0.92 16.97
CA ALA A 261 -12.13 -0.40 17.43
C ALA A 261 -10.66 -0.38 17.88
N TYR A 262 -9.79 0.24 17.08
CA TYR A 262 -8.37 0.41 17.36
C TYR A 262 -8.14 1.13 18.70
N TYR A 263 -8.83 2.24 18.96
CA TYR A 263 -8.67 2.95 20.23
C TYR A 263 -9.18 2.16 21.44
N LEU A 264 -10.24 1.36 21.27
CA LEU A 264 -10.73 0.47 22.34
C LEU A 264 -9.74 -0.67 22.63
N ASP A 265 -9.13 -1.22 21.60
CA ASP A 265 -8.12 -2.28 21.70
C ASP A 265 -6.86 -1.75 22.40
N ILE A 266 -6.25 -0.66 21.90
CA ILE A 266 -5.00 -0.14 22.48
C ILE A 266 -5.16 0.40 23.90
N ALA A 267 -6.36 0.84 24.29
CA ALA A 267 -6.65 1.33 25.65
C ALA A 267 -6.60 0.23 26.71
N ARG A 268 -6.66 -1.04 26.32
CA ARG A 268 -6.66 -2.20 27.22
C ARG A 268 -5.28 -2.87 27.34
N ILE A 269 -4.31 -2.43 26.55
CA ILE A 269 -2.98 -3.03 26.50
C ILE A 269 -2.21 -2.67 27.79
N PRO A 270 -1.70 -3.66 28.53
CA PRO A 270 -0.91 -3.40 29.73
C PRO A 270 0.43 -2.75 29.37
N ALA A 271 1.00 -1.99 30.30
CA ALA A 271 2.17 -1.14 30.04
C ALA A 271 3.40 -1.93 29.51
N ASP A 272 3.59 -3.17 29.96
CA ASP A 272 4.69 -4.02 29.52
C ASP A 272 4.54 -4.44 28.04
N ALA A 273 3.32 -4.78 27.61
CA ALA A 273 3.02 -5.08 26.22
C ALA A 273 3.01 -3.81 25.34
N ALA A 274 2.59 -2.68 25.90
CA ALA A 274 2.52 -1.41 25.18
C ALA A 274 3.90 -0.96 24.67
N GLN A 275 4.97 -1.22 25.42
CA GLN A 275 6.33 -0.91 24.97
C GLN A 275 6.73 -1.75 23.75
N ARG A 276 6.38 -3.03 23.73
CA ARG A 276 6.71 -3.94 22.62
C ARG A 276 5.87 -3.66 21.37
N LEU A 277 4.63 -3.19 21.56
CA LEU A 277 3.69 -2.85 20.51
C LEU A 277 3.67 -1.36 20.14
N ALA A 278 4.58 -0.55 20.69
CA ALA A 278 4.56 0.91 20.57
C ALA A 278 4.47 1.39 19.11
N TYR A 279 5.10 0.66 18.19
CA TYR A 279 5.06 0.94 16.76
C TYR A 279 3.63 0.89 16.19
N TYR A 280 2.84 -0.12 16.58
CA TYR A 280 1.46 -0.32 16.14
C TYR A 280 0.44 0.50 16.95
N MET A 281 0.85 1.09 18.08
CA MET A 281 -0.03 1.84 18.99
C MET A 281 0.06 3.36 18.83
N GLN A 282 0.74 3.84 17.79
CA GLN A 282 0.85 5.28 17.54
C GLN A 282 -0.56 5.89 17.39
N LYS A 283 -0.80 7.02 18.05
CA LYS A 283 -2.10 7.74 17.97
C LYS A 283 -2.30 8.46 16.64
N SER A 284 -1.29 8.48 15.78
CA SER A 284 -1.37 8.98 14.42
C SER A 284 -1.98 7.93 13.48
N HIS A 285 -2.28 8.34 12.25
CA HIS A 285 -2.69 7.40 11.19
C HIS A 285 -1.64 6.32 10.93
N ALA A 286 -0.35 6.59 11.18
CA ALA A 286 0.71 5.60 11.02
C ALA A 286 0.49 4.35 11.89
N GLY A 287 0.06 4.49 13.15
CA GLY A 287 -0.23 3.32 13.99
C GLY A 287 -1.44 2.52 13.50
N GLN A 288 -2.43 3.20 12.93
CA GLN A 288 -3.62 2.56 12.36
C GLN A 288 -3.28 1.77 11.10
N GLU A 289 -2.51 2.35 10.19
CA GLU A 289 -2.06 1.71 8.94
C GLU A 289 -1.14 0.51 9.23
N GLU A 290 -0.18 0.66 10.14
CA GLU A 290 0.76 -0.40 10.52
C GLU A 290 0.08 -1.53 11.29
N SER A 291 -0.83 -1.21 12.22
CA SER A 291 -1.63 -2.24 12.88
C SER A 291 -2.53 -2.98 11.88
N CYS A 292 -3.08 -2.28 10.89
CA CYS A 292 -3.91 -2.90 9.86
C CYS A 292 -3.12 -3.91 9.01
N ALA A 293 -1.91 -3.51 8.59
CA ALA A 293 -1.01 -4.39 7.84
C ALA A 293 -0.59 -5.61 8.66
N GLU A 294 -0.20 -5.42 9.93
CA GLU A 294 0.21 -6.52 10.79
C GLU A 294 -0.96 -7.45 11.16
N ILE A 295 -2.14 -6.91 11.43
CA ILE A 295 -3.35 -7.71 11.67
C ILE A 295 -3.72 -8.52 10.41
N THR A 296 -3.59 -7.92 9.23
CA THR A 296 -3.81 -8.64 7.98
C THR A 296 -2.80 -9.78 7.83
N CYS A 297 -1.52 -9.53 8.14
CA CYS A 297 -0.48 -10.57 8.17
C CYS A 297 -0.89 -11.76 9.03
N VAL A 298 -1.33 -11.49 10.26
CA VAL A 298 -1.82 -12.52 11.19
C VAL A 298 -3.07 -13.24 10.66
N CYS A 299 -4.01 -12.52 10.05
CA CYS A 299 -5.24 -13.11 9.51
C CYS A 299 -5.00 -14.07 8.34
N LEU A 300 -3.95 -13.80 7.55
CA LEU A 300 -3.56 -14.63 6.40
C LEU A 300 -2.62 -15.78 6.77
N GLY A 301 -2.32 -15.94 8.06
CA GLY A 301 -1.48 -17.03 8.57
C GLY A 301 0.01 -16.70 8.61
N GLY A 302 0.40 -15.44 8.36
CA GLY A 302 1.75 -14.97 8.64
C GLY A 302 2.07 -15.01 10.13
N ALA A 303 3.34 -15.23 10.43
CA ALA A 303 3.85 -15.25 11.80
C ALA A 303 4.95 -14.20 11.96
N SER A 304 4.82 -13.39 12.99
CA SER A 304 5.76 -12.37 13.44
C SER A 304 6.05 -12.54 14.92
N ARG A 305 7.09 -11.88 15.42
CA ARG A 305 7.38 -11.82 16.86
C ARG A 305 6.23 -11.25 17.70
N HIS A 306 5.27 -10.53 17.08
CA HIS A 306 4.14 -9.90 17.74
C HIS A 306 2.81 -10.64 17.53
N THR A 307 2.79 -11.77 16.82
CA THR A 307 1.55 -12.45 16.43
C THR A 307 0.62 -12.75 17.60
N ASP A 308 1.14 -13.30 18.70
CA ASP A 308 0.33 -13.64 19.86
C ASP A 308 -0.22 -12.39 20.56
N GLU A 309 0.58 -11.33 20.60
CA GLU A 309 0.20 -10.05 21.20
C GLU A 309 -0.87 -9.36 20.35
N ILE A 310 -0.74 -9.36 19.02
CA ILE A 310 -1.74 -8.83 18.08
C ILE A 310 -3.07 -9.57 18.24
N LYS A 311 -3.06 -10.91 18.28
CA LYS A 311 -4.27 -11.71 18.52
C LYS A 311 -4.91 -11.42 19.88
N THR A 312 -4.10 -11.23 20.91
CA THR A 312 -4.56 -11.00 22.27
C THR A 312 -5.16 -9.60 22.44
N TYR A 313 -4.52 -8.58 21.85
CA TYR A 313 -4.77 -7.19 22.19
C TYR A 313 -5.53 -6.39 21.12
N PHE A 314 -5.63 -6.88 19.88
CA PHE A 314 -6.40 -6.22 18.81
C PHE A 314 -7.64 -7.02 18.35
N PRO A 315 -8.44 -7.64 19.24
CA PRO A 315 -9.53 -8.52 18.81
C PRO A 315 -10.65 -7.78 18.06
N LEU A 316 -10.97 -6.53 18.43
CA LEU A 316 -12.04 -5.77 17.77
C LEU A 316 -11.60 -5.34 16.37
N THR A 317 -10.37 -4.83 16.28
CA THR A 317 -9.76 -4.38 15.03
C THR A 317 -9.57 -5.56 14.08
N MET A 318 -9.14 -6.72 14.60
CA MET A 318 -8.99 -7.95 13.82
C MET A 318 -10.31 -8.43 13.23
N ALA A 319 -11.40 -8.40 13.98
CA ALA A 319 -12.72 -8.77 13.46
C ALA A 319 -13.15 -7.86 12.29
N LEU A 320 -12.83 -6.56 12.35
CA LEU A 320 -13.10 -5.63 11.25
C LEU A 320 -12.24 -5.93 10.02
N VAL A 321 -10.94 -6.16 10.20
CA VAL A 321 -10.02 -6.53 9.10
C VAL A 321 -10.52 -7.79 8.40
N GLN A 322 -10.81 -8.86 9.17
CA GLN A 322 -11.34 -10.12 8.64
C GLN A 322 -12.59 -9.91 7.80
N LYS A 323 -13.54 -9.11 8.31
CA LYS A 323 -14.76 -8.75 7.58
C LYS A 323 -14.47 -7.98 6.28
N LYS A 324 -13.55 -7.03 6.31
CA LYS A 324 -13.21 -6.20 5.15
C LYS A 324 -12.54 -7.00 4.03
N ILE A 325 -11.70 -7.98 4.40
CA ILE A 325 -10.98 -8.82 3.43
C ILE A 325 -11.72 -10.15 3.13
N GLY A 326 -12.92 -10.34 3.69
CA GLY A 326 -13.83 -11.43 3.39
C GLY A 326 -13.41 -12.79 3.96
N LEU A 327 -12.91 -12.82 5.20
CA LEU A 327 -12.52 -14.03 5.94
C LEU A 327 -13.58 -14.49 6.96
N ASP A 328 -14.80 -13.96 6.87
CA ASP A 328 -15.90 -14.15 7.81
C ASP A 328 -16.33 -15.64 7.92
N GLY A 329 -15.83 -16.32 8.95
CA GLY A 329 -16.52 -17.39 9.69
C GLY A 329 -16.88 -18.71 8.99
N SER A 330 -16.53 -18.95 7.72
CA SER A 330 -16.94 -20.18 7.00
C SER A 330 -15.84 -20.94 6.26
N ALA A 331 -14.62 -20.42 6.20
CA ALA A 331 -13.47 -21.20 5.76
C ALA A 331 -12.66 -21.64 6.99
N LYS A 332 -12.83 -22.89 7.42
CA LYS A 332 -11.79 -23.57 8.19
C LYS A 332 -10.47 -23.32 7.45
N ILE A 333 -9.54 -22.61 8.09
CA ILE A 333 -8.16 -22.52 7.62
C ILE A 333 -7.72 -23.97 7.44
N ALA A 334 -7.62 -24.40 6.18
CA ALA A 334 -7.10 -25.71 5.86
C ALA A 334 -5.66 -25.70 6.35
N GLY A 335 -5.43 -26.33 7.51
CA GLY A 335 -4.09 -26.57 8.01
C GLY A 335 -3.29 -27.22 6.90
N ARG A 336 -2.33 -26.47 6.35
CA ARG A 336 -1.33 -27.02 5.46
C ARG A 336 0.03 -26.90 6.14
N ARG A 337 0.44 -28.08 6.60
CA ARG A 337 1.80 -28.61 6.72
C ARG A 337 2.90 -27.55 6.77
N ALA A 338 3.49 -27.43 7.95
CA ALA A 338 4.93 -27.24 8.06
C ALA A 338 5.61 -28.31 7.20
N GLY A 339 6.01 -27.92 5.99
CA GLY A 339 6.88 -28.68 5.13
C GLY A 339 8.30 -28.51 5.66
N SER A 340 8.77 -29.52 6.38
CA SER A 340 10.17 -29.78 6.61
C SER A 340 10.93 -29.86 5.29
N LEU A 341 11.88 -28.96 5.08
CA LEU A 341 13.18 -29.20 4.43
C LEU A 341 14.23 -28.32 5.10
#